data_AF-A0A662PL39-F1
#
_entry.id   AF-A0A662PL39-F1
#
_cell.length_a   1.000
_cell.length_b   1.000
_cell.length_c   1.000
_cell.angle_alpha   90.00
_cell.angle_beta   90.00
_cell.angle_gamma   90.00
#
_symmetry.space_group_name_H-M   'P 1'
#
loop_
_entity.id
_entity.type
_entity.pdbx_description
1 polymer ?
#
loop_
_entity_poly.entity_id
_entity_poly.type
_entity_poly.pdbx_seq_one_letter_code
_entity_poly.pdbx_strand_id
1 'polypeptide(L)'
;MTNSSFYKELALFIFQNFRNAKKIIELGVGFSPQTAIKLRQLLPRIEIIVVDKNPEALKGLDSYGLKAVQDDLFNPKLEIYRSTDLLYSIHPPLELIEPMKNLAERVKALLLIKPLSEDAYFYGFYKWKQVKLSPCTLYLWRNE
;
A
#
# COMPACT_ATOMS: atom_id res chain seq x y z
N MET A 1 -4.61 23.74 -1.60
CA MET A 1 -3.43 23.71 -0.71
C MET A 1 -3.09 22.24 -0.42
N THR A 2 -1.82 21.94 -0.23
CA THR A 2 -1.10 20.73 -0.68
C THR A 2 -1.58 19.37 -0.13
N ASN A 3 -2.31 18.59 -0.95
CA ASN A 3 -2.37 17.11 -0.82
C ASN A 3 -0.98 16.43 -0.96
N SER A 4 0.03 17.18 -1.40
CA SER A 4 1.44 16.76 -1.52
C SER A 4 2.10 16.35 -0.19
N SER A 5 1.62 16.85 0.97
CA SER A 5 2.24 16.52 2.26
C SER A 5 2.03 15.06 2.65
N PHE A 6 0.81 14.54 2.53
CA PHE A 6 0.48 13.19 3.00
C PHE A 6 1.25 12.10 2.25
N TYR A 7 1.21 12.09 0.91
CA TYR A 7 1.89 11.05 0.12
C TYR A 7 3.40 11.00 0.40
N LYS A 8 3.99 12.18 0.60
CA LYS A 8 5.40 12.34 0.97
C LYS A 8 5.66 11.85 2.39
N GLU A 9 4.82 12.20 3.36
CA GLU A 9 4.94 11.73 4.75
C GLU A 9 4.79 10.22 4.86
N LEU A 10 3.82 9.62 4.16
CA LEU A 10 3.67 8.17 4.09
C LEU A 10 4.91 7.51 3.50
N ALA A 11 5.43 8.04 2.39
CA ALA A 11 6.66 7.53 1.79
C ALA A 11 7.86 7.64 2.75
N LEU A 12 7.98 8.75 3.50
CA LEU A 12 9.03 8.92 4.51
C LEU A 12 8.86 7.98 5.69
N PHE A 13 7.62 7.76 6.15
CA PHE A 13 7.31 6.80 7.20
C PHE A 13 7.73 5.38 6.78
N ILE A 14 7.32 4.95 5.58
CA ILE A 14 7.71 3.64 5.05
C ILE A 14 9.24 3.57 4.89
N PHE A 15 9.86 4.61 4.33
CA PHE A 15 11.32 4.70 4.22
C PHE A 15 12.04 4.65 5.57
N GLN A 16 11.47 5.11 6.67
CA GLN A 16 12.13 5.04 7.98
C GLN A 16 11.98 3.66 8.64
N ASN A 17 10.84 2.99 8.44
CA ASN A 17 10.48 1.77 9.16
C ASN A 17 10.74 0.48 8.37
N PHE A 18 10.86 0.57 7.04
CA PHE A 18 10.98 -0.59 6.13
C PHE A 18 12.23 -0.52 5.24
N ARG A 19 13.32 0.10 5.70
CA ARG A 19 14.60 0.24 4.95
C ARG A 19 15.21 -1.08 4.49
N ASN A 20 14.96 -2.14 5.26
CA ASN A 20 15.52 -3.47 5.03
C ASN A 20 14.52 -4.39 4.33
N ALA A 21 13.34 -3.89 3.94
CA ALA A 21 12.43 -4.67 3.12
C ALA A 21 13.11 -5.03 1.79
N LYS A 22 12.81 -6.21 1.28
CA LYS A 22 13.19 -6.65 -0.06
C LYS A 22 12.13 -6.26 -1.07
N LYS A 23 10.87 -6.25 -0.65
CA LYS A 23 9.73 -6.04 -1.53
C LYS A 23 8.58 -5.31 -0.84
N ILE A 24 8.08 -4.27 -1.49
CA ILE A 24 6.94 -3.45 -1.06
C ILE A 24 5.94 -3.37 -2.21
N ILE A 25 4.66 -3.58 -1.93
CA ILE A 25 3.59 -3.50 -2.94
C ILE A 25 2.52 -2.50 -2.51
N GLU A 26 2.19 -1.57 -3.41
CA GLU A 26 0.98 -0.75 -3.31
C GLU A 26 -0.21 -1.48 -3.91
N LEU A 27 -1.28 -1.66 -3.13
CA LEU A 27 -2.52 -2.31 -3.53
C LEU A 27 -3.57 -1.26 -3.90
N GLY A 28 -4.06 -1.29 -5.13
CA GLY A 28 -5.04 -0.33 -5.64
C GLY A 28 -4.45 1.07 -5.80
N VAL A 29 -3.36 1.19 -6.56
CA VAL A 29 -2.65 2.48 -6.76
C VAL A 29 -3.54 3.56 -7.37
N GLY A 30 -4.56 3.17 -8.15
CA GLY A 30 -5.44 4.09 -8.85
C GLY A 30 -4.66 5.14 -9.66
N PHE A 31 -5.22 6.35 -9.74
CA PHE A 31 -4.59 7.46 -10.45
C PHE A 31 -3.67 8.32 -9.55
N SER A 32 -3.26 7.80 -8.39
CA SER A 32 -2.47 8.54 -7.39
C SER A 32 -1.18 7.79 -6.98
N PRO A 33 -0.23 7.57 -7.91
CA PRO A 33 1.00 6.82 -7.66
C PRO A 33 2.08 7.59 -6.88
N GLN A 34 1.76 8.76 -6.28
CA GLN A 34 2.78 9.68 -5.78
C GLN A 34 3.61 9.08 -4.63
N THR A 35 3.02 8.24 -3.78
CA THR A 35 3.76 7.54 -2.71
C THR A 35 4.71 6.50 -3.31
N ALA A 36 4.25 5.62 -4.22
CA ALA A 36 5.12 4.65 -4.88
C ALA A 36 6.29 5.32 -5.62
N ILE A 37 6.02 6.40 -6.38
CA ILE A 37 7.06 7.16 -7.09
C ILE A 37 8.10 7.68 -6.09
N LYS A 38 7.64 8.22 -4.95
CA LYS A 38 8.57 8.74 -3.94
C LYS A 38 9.37 7.63 -3.27
N LEU A 39 8.76 6.49 -2.97
CA LEU A 39 9.46 5.32 -2.45
C LEU A 39 10.51 4.82 -3.43
N ARG A 40 10.20 4.80 -4.72
CA ARG A 40 11.14 4.36 -5.76
C ARG A 40 12.40 5.21 -5.82
N GLN A 41 12.28 6.51 -5.53
CA GLN A 41 13.41 7.43 -5.39
C GLN A 41 14.22 7.21 -4.11
N LEU A 42 13.54 6.96 -2.98
CA LEU A 42 14.15 6.82 -1.66
C LEU A 42 14.80 5.44 -1.44
N LEU A 43 14.29 4.40 -2.09
CA LEU A 43 14.63 3.00 -1.87
C LEU A 43 15.04 2.31 -3.19
N PRO A 44 16.14 2.72 -3.83
CA PRO A 44 16.49 2.25 -5.17
C PRO A 44 16.85 0.76 -5.27
N ARG A 45 17.06 0.09 -4.13
CA ARG A 45 17.43 -1.35 -4.05
C ARG A 45 16.27 -2.27 -3.68
N ILE A 46 15.10 -1.70 -3.37
CA ILE A 46 13.90 -2.47 -2.97
C ILE A 46 13.02 -2.68 -4.19
N GLU A 47 12.46 -3.88 -4.35
CA GLU A 47 11.44 -4.12 -5.37
C GLU A 47 10.14 -3.41 -4.96
N ILE A 48 9.77 -2.37 -5.70
CA ILE A 48 8.51 -1.64 -5.50
C ILE A 48 7.57 -1.97 -6.66
N ILE A 49 6.42 -2.56 -6.33
CA ILE A 49 5.38 -2.92 -7.27
C ILE A 49 4.13 -2.12 -6.96
N VAL A 50 3.41 -1.72 -7.99
CA VAL A 50 2.07 -1.13 -7.87
C VAL A 50 1.07 -2.03 -8.56
N VAL A 51 -0.06 -2.28 -7.91
CA VAL A 51 -1.12 -3.17 -8.38
C VAL A 51 -2.42 -2.39 -8.51
N ASP A 52 -3.15 -2.64 -9.60
CA ASP A 52 -4.53 -2.21 -9.77
C ASP A 52 -5.28 -3.18 -10.69
N LYS A 53 -6.60 -3.28 -10.54
CA LYS A 53 -7.45 -4.05 -11.49
C LYS A 53 -7.66 -3.28 -12.79
N ASN A 54 -7.65 -1.95 -12.72
CA ASN A 54 -7.86 -1.05 -13.84
C ASN A 54 -6.55 -0.83 -14.60
N PRO A 55 -6.43 -1.30 -15.86
CA PRO A 55 -5.20 -1.12 -16.63
C PRO A 55 -4.89 0.35 -16.92
N GLU A 56 -5.88 1.25 -16.96
CA GLU A 56 -5.66 2.69 -17.18
C GLU A 56 -4.89 3.35 -16.03
N ALA A 57 -5.11 2.90 -14.80
CA ALA A 57 -4.39 3.37 -13.62
C ALA A 57 -2.88 3.02 -13.67
N LEU A 58 -2.54 1.99 -14.46
CA LEU A 58 -1.18 1.45 -14.57
C LEU A 58 -0.38 2.05 -15.75
N LYS A 59 -1.05 2.73 -16.69
CA LYS A 59 -0.39 3.27 -17.88
C LYS A 59 0.63 4.36 -17.53
N GLY A 60 1.82 4.25 -18.11
CA GLY A 60 2.90 5.25 -17.99
C GLY A 60 3.65 5.22 -16.65
N LEU A 61 3.32 4.30 -15.72
CA LEU A 61 4.03 4.20 -14.43
C LEU A 61 5.47 3.70 -14.57
N ASP A 62 5.77 2.99 -15.67
CA ASP A 62 7.11 2.58 -16.08
C ASP A 62 8.05 3.76 -16.29
N SER A 63 7.54 4.90 -16.80
CA SER A 63 8.32 6.14 -16.96
C SER A 63 8.82 6.72 -15.63
N TYR A 64 8.20 6.34 -14.51
CA TYR A 64 8.64 6.68 -13.15
C TYR A 64 9.50 5.59 -12.49
N GLY A 65 9.87 4.55 -13.24
CA GLY A 65 10.67 3.42 -12.76
C GLY A 65 9.90 2.45 -11.85
N LEU A 66 8.56 2.46 -11.91
CA LEU A 66 7.70 1.54 -11.17
C LEU A 66 7.39 0.29 -11.99
N LYS A 67 7.34 -0.85 -11.30
CA LYS A 67 6.79 -2.10 -11.86
C LYS A 67 5.28 -2.11 -11.62
N ALA A 68 4.50 -1.93 -12.68
CA ALA A 68 3.04 -1.92 -12.63
C ALA A 68 2.48 -3.29 -13.05
N VAL A 69 1.57 -3.85 -12.25
CA VAL A 69 1.00 -5.18 -12.48
C VAL A 69 -0.52 -5.12 -12.37
N GLN A 70 -1.22 -5.65 -13.38
CA GLN A 70 -2.67 -5.77 -13.32
C GLN A 70 -3.06 -7.03 -12.55
N ASP A 71 -3.85 -6.87 -11.49
CA ASP A 71 -4.38 -7.99 -10.70
C ASP A 71 -5.68 -7.61 -9.98
N ASP A 72 -6.51 -8.61 -9.68
CA ASP A 72 -7.74 -8.44 -8.92
C ASP A 72 -7.56 -8.92 -7.47
N LEU A 73 -7.72 -8.02 -6.50
CA LEU A 73 -7.54 -8.33 -5.09
C LEU A 73 -8.64 -9.24 -4.51
N PHE A 74 -9.78 -9.39 -5.19
CA PHE A 74 -10.78 -10.41 -4.83
C PHE A 74 -10.33 -11.82 -5.22
N ASN A 75 -9.48 -11.95 -6.24
CA ASN A 75 -8.91 -13.22 -6.67
C ASN A 75 -7.42 -13.08 -7.01
N PRO A 76 -6.57 -12.84 -6.00
CA PRO A 76 -5.20 -12.40 -6.22
C PRO A 76 -4.31 -13.53 -6.72
N LYS A 77 -3.50 -13.23 -7.74
CA LYS A 77 -2.43 -14.10 -8.23
C LYS A 77 -1.27 -14.12 -7.25
N LEU A 78 -1.25 -15.12 -6.36
CA LEU A 78 -0.31 -15.17 -5.23
C LEU A 78 1.17 -15.02 -5.62
N GLU A 79 1.57 -15.47 -6.80
CA GLU A 79 2.94 -15.32 -7.31
C GLU A 79 3.43 -13.87 -7.32
N ILE A 80 2.54 -12.89 -7.53
CA ILE A 80 2.85 -11.46 -7.50
C ILE A 80 3.26 -11.03 -6.09
N TYR A 81 2.63 -11.59 -5.06
CA TYR A 81 2.73 -11.13 -3.68
C TYR A 81 3.68 -11.97 -2.82
N ARG A 82 4.21 -13.07 -3.33
CA ARG A 82 5.20 -13.90 -2.61
C ARG A 82 6.39 -13.05 -2.16
N SER A 83 6.87 -13.36 -0.95
CA SER A 83 8.04 -12.74 -0.32
C SER A 83 7.93 -11.22 -0.16
N THR A 84 6.70 -10.70 -0.01
CA THR A 84 6.46 -9.28 0.25
C THR A 84 6.61 -8.98 1.74
N ASP A 85 7.36 -7.94 2.08
CA ASP A 85 7.53 -7.51 3.48
C ASP A 85 6.40 -6.57 3.89
N LEU A 86 5.97 -5.69 2.97
CA LEU A 86 4.92 -4.70 3.20
C LEU A 86 3.95 -4.61 2.01
N LEU A 87 2.68 -4.80 2.30
CA LEU A 87 1.55 -4.38 1.49
C LEU A 87 1.04 -3.05 2.05
N TYR A 88 0.75 -2.08 1.20
CA TYR A 88 0.05 -0.88 1.65
C TYR A 88 -1.04 -0.43 0.67
N SER A 89 -2.05 0.26 1.18
CA SER A 89 -3.11 0.83 0.36
C SER A 89 -3.57 2.18 0.90
N ILE A 90 -3.90 3.09 -0.01
CA ILE A 90 -4.38 4.44 0.30
C ILE A 90 -5.83 4.54 -0.17
N HIS A 91 -6.71 4.83 0.79
CA HIS A 91 -8.16 4.93 0.61
C HIS A 91 -8.78 3.71 -0.10
N PRO A 92 -8.48 2.46 0.32
CA PRO A 92 -9.14 1.31 -0.25
C PRO A 92 -10.65 1.36 0.05
N PRO A 93 -11.51 0.97 -0.92
CA PRO A 93 -12.90 0.65 -0.67
C PRO A 93 -13.06 -0.37 0.48
N LEU A 94 -14.12 -0.20 1.30
CA LEU A 94 -14.38 -1.01 2.49
C LEU A 94 -14.39 -2.52 2.20
N GLU A 95 -14.99 -2.91 1.08
CA GLU A 95 -15.10 -4.30 0.62
C GLU A 95 -13.76 -4.94 0.26
N LEU A 96 -12.71 -4.14 0.00
CA LEU A 96 -11.37 -4.63 -0.32
C LEU A 96 -10.50 -4.84 0.92
N ILE A 97 -10.88 -4.32 2.09
CA ILE A 97 -10.04 -4.41 3.29
C ILE A 97 -9.88 -5.87 3.74
N GLU A 98 -10.95 -6.67 3.78
CA GLU A 98 -10.85 -8.09 4.17
C GLU A 98 -10.07 -8.94 3.15
N PRO A 99 -10.31 -8.82 1.82
CA PRO A 99 -9.44 -9.45 0.81
C PRO A 99 -7.96 -9.07 0.95
N MET A 100 -7.64 -7.79 1.20
CA MET A 100 -6.25 -7.34 1.43
C MET A 100 -5.65 -7.95 2.70
N LYS A 101 -6.41 -8.01 3.80
CA LYS A 101 -6.00 -8.65 5.05
C LYS A 101 -5.72 -10.15 4.83
N ASN A 102 -6.66 -10.88 4.22
CA ASN A 102 -6.48 -12.30 3.89
C ASN A 102 -5.26 -12.54 3.00
N LEU A 103 -5.03 -11.66 2.02
CA LEU A 103 -3.83 -11.71 1.18
C LEU A 103 -2.55 -11.53 2.01
N ALA A 104 -2.50 -10.51 2.87
CA ALA A 104 -1.37 -10.25 3.75
C ALA A 104 -1.05 -11.44 4.66
N GLU A 105 -2.09 -12.07 5.23
CA GLU A 105 -1.95 -13.27 6.06
C GLU A 105 -1.38 -14.45 5.26
N ARG A 106 -1.90 -14.69 4.05
CA ARG A 106 -1.46 -15.78 3.16
C ARG A 106 0.01 -15.64 2.73
N VAL A 107 0.49 -14.41 2.51
CA VAL A 107 1.89 -14.16 2.11
C VAL A 107 2.81 -13.78 3.26
N LYS A 108 2.27 -13.75 4.49
CA LYS A 108 2.99 -13.37 5.72
C LYS A 108 3.61 -11.96 5.65
N ALA A 109 2.93 -11.03 4.98
CA ALA A 109 3.34 -9.64 4.87
C ALA A 109 2.67 -8.79 5.96
N LEU A 110 3.28 -7.64 6.28
CA LEU A 110 2.59 -6.57 7.00
C LEU A 110 1.63 -5.86 6.05
N LEU A 111 0.50 -5.38 6.57
CA LEU A 111 -0.48 -4.62 5.79
C LEU A 111 -0.73 -3.26 6.44
N LEU A 112 -0.44 -2.18 5.70
CA LEU A 112 -0.61 -0.81 6.13
C LEU A 112 -1.73 -0.13 5.33
N ILE A 113 -2.80 0.28 5.99
CA ILE A 113 -3.94 0.92 5.33
C ILE A 113 -4.11 2.36 5.83
N LYS A 114 -4.26 3.28 4.89
CA LYS A 114 -4.86 4.59 5.12
C LYS A 114 -6.31 4.55 4.67
N PRO A 115 -7.32 4.35 5.53
CA PRO A 115 -8.72 4.35 5.12
C PRO A 115 -9.21 5.77 4.87
N LEU A 116 -10.36 5.93 4.20
CA LEU A 116 -11.13 7.16 4.32
C LEU A 116 -11.63 7.29 5.77
N SER A 117 -11.80 8.52 6.26
CA SER A 117 -12.12 8.77 7.68
C SER A 117 -13.41 8.06 8.13
N GLU A 118 -14.38 7.94 7.22
CA GLU A 118 -15.67 7.26 7.47
C GLU A 118 -15.51 5.74 7.52
N ASP A 119 -14.75 5.14 6.60
CA ASP A 119 -14.50 3.68 6.56
C ASP A 119 -13.78 3.17 7.81
N ALA A 120 -12.95 4.01 8.43
CA ALA A 120 -12.23 3.66 9.64
C ALA A 120 -13.18 3.22 10.77
N TYR A 121 -14.33 3.89 10.87
CA TYR A 121 -15.36 3.63 11.86
C TYR A 121 -16.14 2.34 11.54
N PHE A 122 -16.48 2.12 10.27
CA PHE A 122 -17.31 0.99 9.84
C PHE A 122 -16.58 -0.36 9.87
N TYR A 123 -15.30 -0.41 9.50
CA TYR A 123 -14.57 -1.68 9.41
C TYR A 123 -14.11 -2.22 10.79
N GLY A 124 -13.91 -1.34 11.77
CA GLY A 124 -13.41 -1.73 13.08
C GLY A 124 -11.88 -1.79 13.19
N PHE A 125 -11.18 -0.86 12.53
CA PHE A 125 -9.72 -0.73 12.59
C PHE A 125 -9.15 -0.47 14.01
N TYR A 126 -9.99 -0.26 15.02
CA TYR A 126 -9.58 -0.13 16.42
C TYR A 126 -8.84 -1.37 16.95
N LYS A 127 -8.99 -2.54 16.30
CA LYS A 127 -8.24 -3.77 16.61
C LYS A 127 -6.82 -3.79 16.01
N TRP A 128 -6.53 -2.91 15.05
CA TRP A 128 -5.24 -2.85 14.36
C TRP A 128 -4.32 -1.86 15.09
N LYS A 129 -3.00 -2.00 14.87
CA LYS A 129 -2.04 -1.05 15.44
C LYS A 129 -2.17 0.29 14.74
N GLN A 130 -2.48 1.33 15.50
CA GLN A 130 -2.57 2.70 14.98
C GLN A 130 -1.17 3.32 14.83
N VAL A 131 -0.94 3.97 13.70
CA VAL A 131 0.26 4.76 13.41
C VAL A 131 -0.18 6.19 13.09
N LYS A 132 0.24 7.16 13.90
CA LYS A 132 -0.13 8.57 13.72
C LYS A 132 0.90 9.28 12.84
N LEU A 133 0.44 9.85 11.72
CA LEU A 133 1.15 10.82 10.90
C LEU A 133 0.48 12.19 11.04
N SER A 134 1.21 13.28 10.81
CA SER A 134 0.76 14.64 11.13
C SER A 134 -0.18 15.26 10.07
N PRO A 135 -0.98 14.44 9.34
CA PRO A 135 -2.40 14.78 9.26
C PRO A 135 -3.38 13.61 9.44
N CYS A 136 -2.92 12.37 9.68
CA CYS A 136 -3.82 11.21 9.65
C CYS A 136 -3.35 9.99 10.45
N THR A 137 -4.28 9.08 10.70
CA THR A 137 -3.99 7.76 11.27
C THR A 137 -3.92 6.72 10.15
N LEU A 138 -2.85 5.94 10.16
CA LEU A 138 -2.72 4.69 9.42
C LEU A 138 -2.99 3.52 10.36
N TYR A 139 -3.37 2.39 9.78
CA TYR A 139 -3.61 1.16 10.54
C TYR A 139 -2.72 0.05 9.99
N LEU A 140 -1.95 -0.55 10.89
CA LEU A 140 -1.02 -1.62 10.60
C LEU A 140 -1.57 -2.94 11.13
N TRP A 141 -1.79 -3.88 10.22
CA TRP A 141 -2.04 -5.28 10.50
C TRP A 141 -0.74 -6.08 10.45
N ARG A 142 -0.60 -6.99 11.40
CA ARG A 142 0.50 -7.95 11.49
C ARG A 142 -0.11 -9.31 11.81
N ASN A 143 0.32 -10.33 11.08
CA ASN A 143 0.02 -11.71 11.44
C ASN A 143 0.80 -12.05 12.73
N GLU A 144 0.09 -12.40 13.79
CA GLU A 144 0.66 -12.98 15.02
C GLU A 144 0.95 -14.47 14.84
#